data_AF-A0A4R5Q725-F1
#
_entry.id   AF-A0A4R5Q725-F1
#
_cell.length_a   1.000
_cell.length_b   1.000
_cell.length_c   1.000
_cell.angle_alpha   90.00
_cell.angle_beta   90.00
_cell.angle_gamma   90.00
#
_symmetry.space_group_name_H-M   'P 1'
#
loop_
_entity.id
_entity.type
_entity.pdbx_description
1 polymer ?
#
loop_
_entity_poly.entity_id
_entity_poly.type
_entity_poly.pdbx_seq_one_letter_code
_entity_poly.pdbx_strand_id
1 'polypeptide(L)'
;MPSPSTIPESVRNLLGYRWREGDNTFERVFRSDPDRQPSHYHIRTGQMVETDADTLSHAEVKALVEEGVFGNLAAIHPRGVSINKHAQHALTDFLGEVYRAWRTYQERLAEIARVSPPVK
;
A
#
# COMPACT_ATOMS: atom_id res chain seq x y z
N MET A 1 8.15 -19.08 14.43
CA MET A 1 8.44 -17.96 13.50
C MET A 1 7.47 -18.11 12.33
N PRO A 2 6.67 -17.11 11.96
CA PRO A 2 5.80 -17.25 10.79
C PRO A 2 6.68 -17.43 9.55
N SER A 3 6.37 -18.46 8.76
CA SER A 3 7.14 -18.90 7.59
C SER A 3 7.30 -17.79 6.54
N PRO A 4 8.46 -17.69 5.86
CA PRO A 4 8.62 -16.81 4.72
C PRO A 4 8.13 -17.55 3.47
N SER A 5 7.14 -17.03 2.72
CA SER A 5 7.03 -17.45 1.30
C SER A 5 6.08 -16.66 0.40
N THR A 6 5.18 -15.80 0.89
CA THR A 6 4.24 -15.12 -0.02
C THR A 6 3.86 -13.75 0.49
N ILE A 7 3.85 -12.76 -0.41
CA ILE A 7 3.31 -11.44 -0.14
C ILE A 7 1.82 -11.62 0.22
N PRO A 8 1.35 -11.09 1.36
CA PRO A 8 -0.06 -11.17 1.78
C PRO A 8 -1.01 -10.73 0.67
N GLU A 9 -2.20 -11.33 0.58
CA GLU A 9 -3.17 -11.04 -0.49
C GLU A 9 -3.60 -9.57 -0.47
N SER A 10 -3.89 -9.03 0.71
CA SER A 10 -4.21 -7.62 0.89
C SER A 10 -3.10 -6.70 0.38
N VAL A 11 -1.82 -7.08 0.52
CA VAL A 11 -0.68 -6.31 -0.02
C VAL A 11 -0.55 -6.48 -1.53
N ARG A 12 -0.80 -7.68 -2.08
CA ARG A 12 -0.80 -7.90 -3.53
C ARG A 12 -1.88 -7.11 -4.23
N ASN A 13 -3.06 -6.98 -3.62
CA ASN A 13 -4.15 -6.18 -4.17
C ASN A 13 -3.75 -4.70 -4.36
N LEU A 14 -2.86 -4.18 -3.50
CA LEU A 14 -2.31 -2.82 -3.64
C LEU A 14 -1.44 -2.66 -4.89
N LEU A 15 -0.86 -3.75 -5.42
CA LEU A 15 -0.08 -3.73 -6.66
C LEU A 15 -0.96 -3.59 -7.91
N GLY A 16 -2.29 -3.66 -7.77
CA GLY A 16 -3.24 -3.40 -8.84
C GLY A 16 -3.54 -1.92 -9.07
N TYR A 17 -3.13 -1.05 -8.15
CA TYR A 17 -3.36 0.40 -8.23
C TYR A 17 -2.34 1.11 -9.12
N ARG A 18 -2.65 2.33 -9.55
CA ARG A 18 -1.65 3.16 -10.23
C ARG A 18 -0.67 3.73 -9.20
N TRP A 19 0.62 3.38 -9.31
CA TRP A 19 1.65 4.01 -8.48
C TRP A 19 1.94 5.45 -8.91
N ARG A 20 1.95 6.38 -7.95
CA ARG A 20 2.35 7.77 -8.12
C ARG A 20 3.50 8.08 -7.15
N GLU A 21 4.68 8.38 -7.70
CA GLU A 21 5.82 8.82 -6.88
C GLU A 21 5.52 10.19 -6.26
N GLY A 22 5.68 10.32 -4.94
CA GLY A 22 5.48 11.58 -4.21
C GLY A 22 4.03 11.94 -3.85
N ASP A 23 3.04 11.15 -4.28
CA ASP A 23 1.61 11.29 -3.94
C ASP A 23 1.04 9.89 -3.68
N ASN A 24 1.44 9.31 -2.57
CA ASN A 24 1.16 7.93 -2.21
C ASN A 24 -0.30 7.81 -1.73
N THR A 25 -1.11 7.11 -2.54
CA THR A 25 -2.45 6.56 -2.26
C THR A 25 -2.69 6.18 -0.79
N PHE A 26 -1.65 5.65 -0.15
CA PHE A 26 -1.67 5.18 1.23
C PHE A 26 -1.65 6.31 2.27
N GLU A 27 -0.90 7.40 2.07
CA GLU A 27 -0.89 8.54 3.00
C GLU A 27 -2.18 9.35 2.92
N ARG A 28 -2.80 9.42 1.73
CA ARG A 28 -4.02 10.19 1.48
C ARG A 28 -5.24 9.71 2.28
N VAL A 29 -5.24 8.45 2.70
CA VAL A 29 -6.34 7.83 3.47
C VAL A 29 -6.36 8.34 4.90
N PHE A 30 -5.19 8.69 5.45
CA PHE A 30 -5.04 8.96 6.85
C PHE A 30 -4.96 10.45 7.12
N ARG A 31 -5.78 10.92 8.07
CA ARG A 31 -5.62 12.25 8.64
C ARG A 31 -4.98 12.09 10.02
N SER A 32 -4.02 12.94 10.33
CA SER A 32 -3.51 13.08 11.70
C SER A 32 -4.69 13.47 12.60
N ASP A 33 -5.00 12.64 13.60
CA ASP A 33 -5.98 13.00 14.62
C ASP A 33 -5.27 13.92 15.64
N PRO A 34 -5.66 15.21 15.76
CA PRO A 34 -4.97 16.14 16.64
C PRO A 34 -5.09 15.77 18.13
N ASP A 35 -6.05 14.91 18.50
CA ASP A 35 -6.33 14.56 19.90
C ASP A 35 -5.64 13.27 20.37
N ARG A 36 -4.94 12.51 19.50
CA ARG A 36 -4.30 11.25 19.89
C ARG A 36 -2.98 10.95 19.17
N GLN A 37 -2.06 10.38 19.97
CA GLN A 37 -0.71 9.87 19.69
C GLN A 37 -0.08 10.28 18.33
N PRO A 38 0.98 11.12 18.33
CA PRO A 38 1.60 11.65 17.11
C PRO A 38 2.24 10.59 16.19
N SER A 39 2.30 9.33 16.64
CA SER A 39 2.87 8.21 15.88
C SER A 39 1.82 7.35 15.17
N HIS A 40 0.52 7.66 15.28
CA HIS A 40 -0.53 6.87 14.67
C HIS A 40 -1.38 7.66 13.69
N TYR A 41 -1.70 6.99 12.61
CA TYR A 41 -2.66 7.41 11.61
C TYR A 41 -4.01 6.73 11.85
N HIS A 42 -5.11 7.47 11.66
CA HIS A 42 -6.47 6.99 11.93
C HIS A 42 -7.38 7.12 10.70
N ILE A 43 -8.18 6.09 10.45
CA ILE A 43 -9.29 6.12 9.48
C ILE A 43 -10.57 5.80 10.22
N ARG A 44 -11.54 6.71 10.18
CA ARG A 44 -12.83 6.50 10.84
C ARG A 44 -13.80 5.75 9.93
N THR A 45 -14.62 4.89 10.52
CA THR A 45 -15.70 4.19 9.80
C THR A 45 -16.71 5.21 9.28
N GLY A 46 -17.08 5.11 7.99
CA GLY A 46 -17.98 6.06 7.33
C GLY A 46 -17.32 7.39 6.91
N GLN A 47 -16.03 7.58 7.19
CA GLN A 47 -15.27 8.64 6.56
C GLN A 47 -15.08 8.25 5.09
N MET A 48 -15.89 8.86 4.21
CA MET A 48 -15.69 8.74 2.77
C MET A 48 -14.30 9.31 2.46
N VAL A 49 -13.38 8.42 2.08
CA VAL A 49 -12.20 8.78 1.32
C VAL A 49 -12.56 8.71 -0.18
N GLU A 50 -13.75 9.20 -0.52
CA GLU A 50 -14.21 9.29 -1.89
C GLU A 50 -13.80 10.66 -2.44
N THR A 51 -12.53 10.80 -2.80
CA THR A 51 -12.14 11.92 -3.64
C THR A 51 -11.16 11.57 -4.74
N ASP A 52 -10.57 10.36 -4.76
CA ASP A 52 -9.75 9.93 -5.90
C ASP A 52 -9.76 8.41 -6.04
N ALA A 53 -9.90 7.93 -7.28
CA ALA A 53 -9.86 6.50 -7.66
C ALA A 53 -8.57 5.79 -7.21
N ASP A 54 -7.54 6.57 -6.88
CA ASP A 54 -6.24 6.12 -6.40
C ASP A 54 -6.12 6.22 -4.87
N THR A 55 -7.20 6.11 -4.10
CA THR A 55 -7.14 6.13 -2.62
C THR A 55 -7.71 4.84 -2.04
N LEU A 56 -7.07 4.26 -1.01
CA LEU A 56 -7.57 3.02 -0.39
C LEU A 56 -8.85 3.26 0.39
N SER A 57 -9.77 2.31 0.28
CA SER A 57 -10.98 2.26 1.08
C SER A 57 -10.70 1.78 2.52
N HIS A 58 -11.61 2.11 3.44
CA HIS A 58 -11.56 1.57 4.80
C HIS A 58 -11.57 0.03 4.81
N ALA A 59 -12.27 -0.61 3.87
CA ALA A 59 -12.34 -2.07 3.77
C ALA A 59 -10.97 -2.69 3.45
N GLU A 60 -10.21 -2.09 2.52
CA GLU A 60 -8.87 -2.55 2.16
C GLU A 60 -7.88 -2.35 3.30
N VAL A 61 -7.96 -1.20 3.99
CA VAL A 61 -7.09 -0.96 5.15
C VAL A 61 -7.41 -1.93 6.29
N LYS A 62 -8.70 -2.20 6.53
CA LYS A 62 -9.12 -3.20 7.51
C LYS A 62 -8.58 -4.59 7.14
N ALA A 63 -8.63 -4.99 5.87
CA ALA A 63 -8.11 -6.27 5.41
C ALA A 63 -6.60 -6.42 5.67
N LEU A 64 -5.79 -5.37 5.45
CA LEU A 64 -4.36 -5.38 5.78
C LEU A 64 -4.12 -5.67 7.28
N VAL A 65 -4.94 -5.09 8.16
CA VAL A 65 -4.82 -5.31 9.61
C VAL A 65 -5.29 -6.71 9.99
N GLU A 66 -6.39 -7.21 9.43
CA GLU A 66 -6.92 -8.55 9.71
C GLU A 66 -5.98 -9.66 9.22
N GLU A 67 -5.30 -9.46 8.09
CA GLU A 67 -4.27 -10.39 7.59
C GLU A 67 -2.94 -10.28 8.37
N GLY A 68 -2.85 -9.34 9.32
CA GLY A 68 -1.69 -9.21 10.21
C GLY A 68 -0.48 -8.54 9.57
N VAL A 69 -0.65 -7.81 8.46
CA VAL A 69 0.44 -7.12 7.72
C VAL A 69 1.28 -6.23 8.63
N PHE A 70 0.63 -5.57 9.59
CA PHE A 70 1.28 -4.65 10.53
C PHE A 70 1.58 -5.27 11.90
N GLY A 71 1.28 -6.56 12.11
CA GLY A 71 1.41 -7.20 13.42
C GLY A 71 0.71 -6.43 14.53
N ASN A 72 1.44 -6.10 15.61
CA ASN A 72 0.93 -5.32 16.73
C ASN A 72 1.00 -3.79 16.53
N LEU A 73 1.37 -3.31 15.34
CA LEU A 73 1.48 -1.89 14.99
C LEU A 73 0.20 -1.30 14.38
N ALA A 74 -0.87 -2.09 14.34
CA ALA A 74 -2.18 -1.65 13.93
C ALA A 74 -3.28 -2.27 14.80
N ALA A 75 -4.42 -1.60 14.87
CA ALA A 75 -5.59 -2.09 15.60
C ALA A 75 -6.89 -1.65 14.92
N ILE A 76 -7.87 -2.54 14.95
CA ILE A 76 -9.25 -2.26 14.55
C ILE A 76 -10.04 -1.93 15.81
N HIS A 77 -10.84 -0.88 15.76
CA HIS A 77 -11.70 -0.44 16.85
C HIS A 77 -13.12 -0.13 16.33
N PRO A 78 -14.15 -0.05 17.19
CA PRO A 78 -15.53 0.15 16.74
C PRO A 78 -15.75 1.38 15.86
N ARG A 79 -14.86 2.38 15.97
CA ARG A 79 -14.91 3.64 15.23
C ARG A 79 -13.99 3.69 14.00
N GLY A 80 -13.25 2.62 13.67
CA GLY A 80 -12.29 2.66 12.56
C GLY A 80 -11.02 1.82 12.75
N VAL A 81 -9.96 2.23 12.08
CA VAL A 81 -8.64 1.59 12.11
C VAL A 81 -7.57 2.60 12.53
N SER A 82 -6.61 2.15 13.33
CA SER A 82 -5.41 2.89 13.70
C SER A 82 -4.16 2.14 13.27
N ILE A 83 -3.20 2.82 12.65
CA ILE A 83 -1.94 2.22 12.16
C ILE A 83 -0.77 3.11 12.58
N ASN A 84 0.32 2.52 13.04
CA ASN A 84 1.56 3.25 13.29
C ASN A 84 2.10 3.86 11.99
N LYS A 85 2.45 5.15 12.00
CA LYS A 85 2.92 5.85 10.80
C LYS A 85 4.16 5.21 10.18
N HIS A 86 5.07 4.71 10.99
CA HIS A 86 6.31 4.10 10.49
C HIS A 86 6.02 2.76 9.81
N ALA A 87 5.05 2.00 10.34
CA ALA A 87 4.60 0.77 9.69
C ALA A 87 3.92 1.06 8.35
N GLN A 88 3.14 2.14 8.28
CA GLN A 88 2.53 2.61 7.04
C GLN A 88 3.57 3.09 6.01
N HIS A 89 4.57 3.88 6.42
CA HIS A 89 5.67 4.28 5.53
C HIS A 89 6.48 3.08 5.06
N ALA A 90 6.79 2.11 5.94
CA ALA A 90 7.50 0.89 5.54
C ALA A 90 6.76 0.08 4.46
N LEU A 91 5.43 -0.04 4.57
CA LEU A 91 4.62 -0.66 3.51
C LEU A 91 4.67 0.15 2.22
N THR A 92 4.64 1.48 2.32
CA THR A 92 4.71 2.38 1.17
C THR A 92 6.07 2.29 0.46
N ASP A 93 7.17 2.25 1.20
CA ASP A 93 8.52 2.07 0.67
C ASP A 93 8.64 0.73 -0.07
N PHE A 94 8.13 -0.34 0.54
CA PHE A 94 8.08 -1.67 -0.09
C PHE A 94 7.33 -1.64 -1.43
N LEU A 95 6.11 -1.07 -1.47
CA LEU A 95 5.36 -0.95 -2.72
C LEU A 95 6.14 -0.15 -3.76
N GLY A 96 6.78 0.94 -3.36
CA GLY A 96 7.63 1.76 -4.23
C GLY A 96 8.80 1.00 -4.83
N GLU A 97 9.43 0.09 -4.08
CA GLU A 97 10.49 -0.79 -4.60
C GLU A 97 9.95 -1.79 -5.62
N VAL A 98 8.77 -2.39 -5.36
CA VAL A 98 8.14 -3.33 -6.31
C VAL A 98 7.81 -2.63 -7.64
N TYR A 99 7.22 -1.43 -7.59
CA TYR A 99 6.92 -0.67 -8.81
C TYR A 99 8.16 -0.22 -9.56
N ARG A 100 9.24 0.15 -8.86
CA ARG A 100 10.54 0.44 -9.50
C ARG A 100 11.11 -0.78 -10.19
N ALA A 101 11.13 -1.93 -9.51
CA ALA A 101 11.59 -3.19 -10.10
C ALA A 101 10.77 -3.58 -11.33
N TRP A 102 9.45 -3.41 -11.28
CA TRP A 102 8.56 -3.65 -12.41
C TRP A 102 8.87 -2.73 -13.60
N ARG A 103 9.05 -1.43 -13.35
CA ARG A 103 9.43 -0.45 -14.39
C ARG A 103 10.74 -0.86 -15.08
N THR A 104 11.77 -1.18 -14.29
CA THR A 104 13.07 -1.63 -14.84
C THR A 104 12.94 -2.89 -15.68
N TYR A 105 12.10 -3.84 -15.28
CA TYR A 105 11.82 -5.02 -16.09
C TYR A 105 11.18 -4.66 -17.45
N GLN A 106 10.18 -3.79 -17.45
CA GLN A 106 9.53 -3.32 -18.68
C GLN A 106 10.50 -2.58 -19.62
N GLU A 107 11.36 -1.73 -19.07
CA GLU A 107 12.40 -1.03 -19.83
C GLU A 107 13.35 -2.01 -20.52
N ARG A 108 13.80 -3.04 -19.80
CA ARG A 108 14.66 -4.10 -20.36
C ARG A 108 13.97 -4.87 -21.47
N LEU A 109 12.69 -5.22 -21.31
CA LEU A 109 11.94 -5.87 -22.38
C LEU A 109 11.85 -4.99 -23.63
N ALA A 110 11.64 -3.67 -23.45
CA ALA A 110 11.59 -2.73 -24.57
C ALA A 110 12.96 -2.54 -25.25
N GLU A 111 14.06 -2.59 -24.51
CA GLU A 111 15.41 -2.62 -25.07
C GLU A 111 15.66 -3.88 -25.88
N ILE A 112 15.34 -5.06 -25.33
CA ILE A 112 15.48 -6.34 -26.02
C ILE A 112 14.65 -6.35 -27.31
N ALA A 113 13.40 -5.89 -27.26
CA ALA A 113 12.53 -5.83 -28.43
C ALA A 113 13.06 -4.92 -29.53
N ARG A 114 13.78 -3.83 -29.19
CA ARG A 114 14.38 -2.91 -30.16
C ARG A 114 15.56 -3.53 -30.92
N VAL A 115 16.31 -4.44 -30.29
CA VAL A 115 17.51 -5.06 -30.89
C VAL A 115 17.27 -6.48 -31.38
N SER A 116 16.14 -7.09 -31.03
CA SER A 116 15.80 -8.45 -31.44
C SER A 116 15.11 -8.45 -32.80
N PRO A 117 15.47 -9.38 -33.71
CA PRO A 117 14.72 -9.58 -34.94
C PRO A 117 13.29 -10.05 -34.63
N PRO A 118 12.31 -9.74 -35.49
CA PRO A 118 10.93 -10.20 -35.31
C PRO A 118 10.90 -11.73 -35.28
N VAL A 119 10.21 -12.29 -34.29
CA VAL A 119 9.95 -13.72 -34.21
C VAL A 119 8.97 -14.07 -35.34
N LYS A 120 9.42 -14.93 -36.27
CA LYS A 120 8.61 -15.45 -37.39
C LYS A 120 7.56 -16.44 -36.91
#